data_AF-A0A1Q8JEI8-F1
#
_entry.id   AF-A0A1Q8JEI8-F1
#
_cell.length_a   1.000
_cell.length_b   1.000
_cell.length_c   1.000
_cell.angle_alpha   90.00
_cell.angle_beta   90.00
_cell.angle_gamma   90.00
#
_symmetry.space_group_name_H-M   'P 1'
#
loop_
_entity.id
_entity.type
_entity.pdbx_description
1 polymer ?
#
loop_
_entity_poly.entity_id
_entity_poly.type
_entity_poly.pdbx_seq_one_letter_code
_entity_poly.pdbx_strand_id
1 'polypeptide(L)'
;MIARPERSPAVASPLVRQLAGATALLAVVLAGSAAVTGAGVLRTTAGVLLAALILVLLVRAARRAGETTLGPAGLVTVARGTLVVGAATLVGRDDLAQAVLVGLTVVALALDAVDGVVARRTGTATAFGARFDMETDALLLLVLSAHVTATSGEVWLLALGLMRYAYVGAARILPWLDGELPVRRSAKVVAAVQGVVLIVTAAGLLPRPVETAALAVALVALLWSFGSSVAWRWRAVDAHPVRLRVAAAGLLTVAAAALVTGLHVLPGDPSHVAPQAFLRLPVEAVAGIALLAVLPGRLRAIAAAVAGTVVALLGLLKALDIGFEVALGRSFDPVADWVLLGNARDFLQGAGGSGTLVAVLAALAVLGLVVATAGAVVRLGRLAARHRRTTLACAAVLGAAWLVVWAAPGGRLVPGVPIAAADGVAQLRDRASQIPSAVHDRYVFSTEAAQDDWAGVPADRLLAGLRGKDVVFAVVESYGRSAIEDPAMAPSVGPVLAEGDRRLADAGFASRSGFLTSPVTGGGSWLAHATLFAGLRIGDQARHQQLVGSDRLTLTRAFRDAG
;
A
#
# COMPACT_ATOMS: atom_id res chain seq x y z
N MET A 1 -39.17 45.44 41.05
CA MET A 1 -38.55 44.19 41.51
C MET A 1 -39.23 43.04 40.75
N ILE A 2 -38.67 42.64 39.61
CA ILE A 2 -39.27 41.65 38.70
C ILE A 2 -38.76 40.28 39.12
N ALA A 3 -39.66 39.42 39.58
CA ALA A 3 -39.35 38.06 39.99
C ALA A 3 -38.77 37.26 38.81
N ARG A 4 -37.56 36.72 38.98
CA ARG A 4 -36.96 35.76 38.05
C ARG A 4 -37.72 34.43 38.18
N PRO A 5 -38.09 33.76 37.08
CA PRO A 5 -38.65 32.43 37.15
C PRO A 5 -37.58 31.45 37.67
N GLU A 6 -37.95 30.69 38.70
CA GLU A 6 -37.15 29.57 39.21
C GLU A 6 -36.89 28.58 38.07
N ARG A 7 -35.61 28.38 37.74
CA ARG A 7 -35.20 27.30 36.84
C ARG A 7 -35.39 25.99 37.61
N SER A 8 -36.44 25.24 37.28
CA SER A 8 -36.57 23.84 37.69
C SER A 8 -35.27 23.09 37.36
N PRO A 9 -34.80 22.15 38.20
CA PRO A 9 -33.58 21.38 37.93
C PRO A 9 -33.72 20.72 36.57
N ALA A 10 -32.75 20.95 35.69
CA ALA A 10 -32.74 20.41 34.34
C ALA A 10 -32.74 18.88 34.39
N VAL A 11 -33.93 18.27 34.33
CA VAL A 11 -34.07 16.82 34.20
C VAL A 11 -33.33 16.43 32.94
N ALA A 12 -32.24 15.68 33.08
CA ALA A 12 -31.45 15.20 31.95
C ALA A 12 -32.39 14.53 30.94
N SER A 13 -32.28 14.93 29.67
CA SER A 13 -33.17 14.40 28.63
C SER A 13 -33.14 12.87 28.65
N PRO A 14 -34.26 12.18 28.38
CA PRO A 14 -34.33 10.71 28.43
C PRO A 14 -33.22 10.06 27.59
N LEU A 15 -32.83 10.67 26.47
CA LEU A 15 -31.66 10.29 25.69
C LEU A 15 -30.34 10.27 26.49
N VAL A 16 -30.05 11.28 27.31
CA VAL A 16 -28.79 11.35 28.08
C VAL A 16 -28.70 10.21 29.11
N ARG A 17 -29.82 9.88 29.78
CA ARG A 17 -29.87 8.75 30.72
C ARG A 17 -29.68 7.40 30.03
N GLN A 18 -30.31 7.23 28.88
CA GLN A 18 -30.17 6.03 28.04
C GLN A 18 -28.72 5.82 27.56
N LEU A 19 -28.05 6.90 27.16
CA LEU A 19 -26.65 6.85 26.72
C LEU A 19 -25.67 6.65 27.89
N ALA A 20 -25.97 7.17 29.07
CA ALA A 20 -25.20 6.90 30.29
C ALA A 20 -25.26 5.40 30.65
N GLY A 21 -26.44 4.78 30.57
CA GLY A 21 -26.61 3.34 30.76
C GLY A 21 -25.83 2.49 29.75
N ALA A 22 -25.83 2.91 28.48
CA ALA A 22 -25.04 2.25 27.43
C ALA A 22 -23.52 2.33 27.68
N THR A 23 -23.05 3.49 28.17
CA THR A 23 -21.65 3.72 28.51
C THR A 23 -21.22 2.87 29.71
N ALA A 24 -22.10 2.73 30.72
CA ALA A 24 -21.85 1.85 31.85
C ALA A 24 -21.79 0.37 31.43
N LEU A 25 -22.74 -0.09 30.60
CA LEU A 25 -22.71 -1.44 30.04
C LEU A 25 -21.41 -1.70 29.26
N LEU A 26 -20.96 -0.73 28.46
CA LEU A 26 -19.71 -0.84 27.72
C LEU A 26 -18.51 -0.95 28.64
N ALA A 27 -18.45 -0.14 29.69
CA ALA A 27 -17.37 -0.21 30.67
C ALA A 27 -17.31 -1.60 31.32
N VAL A 28 -18.46 -2.19 31.65
CA VAL A 28 -18.55 -3.56 32.19
C VAL A 28 -18.10 -4.60 31.16
N VAL A 29 -18.56 -4.50 29.91
CA VAL A 29 -18.17 -5.45 28.84
C VAL A 29 -16.67 -5.38 28.55
N LEU A 30 -16.10 -4.18 28.46
CA LEU A 30 -14.67 -3.98 28.22
C LEU A 30 -13.82 -4.42 29.42
N ALA A 31 -14.24 -4.10 30.65
CA ALA A 31 -13.54 -4.52 31.86
C ALA A 31 -13.57 -6.05 32.04
N GLY A 32 -14.74 -6.66 31.83
CA GLY A 32 -14.92 -8.11 31.89
C GLY A 32 -14.08 -8.83 30.82
N SER A 33 -14.12 -8.35 29.58
CA SER A 33 -13.32 -8.90 28.49
C SER A 33 -11.82 -8.77 28.77
N ALA A 34 -11.37 -7.59 29.24
CA ALA A 34 -9.97 -7.35 29.58
C ALA A 34 -9.48 -8.22 30.75
N ALA A 35 -10.32 -8.42 31.78
CA ALA A 35 -10.00 -9.27 32.92
C ALA A 35 -9.88 -10.76 32.53
N VAL A 36 -10.71 -11.23 31.59
CA VAL A 36 -10.72 -12.62 31.14
C VAL A 36 -9.59 -12.91 30.14
N THR A 37 -9.33 -12.01 29.20
CA THR A 37 -8.41 -12.28 28.07
C THR A 37 -7.05 -11.59 28.19
N GLY A 38 -6.80 -10.86 29.28
CA GLY A 38 -5.57 -10.06 29.44
C GLY A 38 -5.39 -9.00 28.36
N ALA A 39 -6.49 -8.40 27.87
CA ALA A 39 -6.43 -7.41 26.80
C ALA A 39 -5.58 -6.19 27.24
N GLY A 40 -4.45 -5.97 26.57
CA GLY A 40 -3.54 -4.86 26.89
C GLY A 40 -4.19 -3.47 26.70
N VAL A 41 -3.61 -2.47 27.36
CA VAL A 41 -4.09 -1.07 27.40
C VAL A 41 -4.39 -0.50 26.00
N LEU A 42 -3.63 -0.89 24.97
CA LEU A 42 -3.84 -0.41 23.61
C LEU A 42 -5.18 -0.87 23.00
N ARG A 43 -5.62 -2.10 23.26
CA ARG A 43 -6.87 -2.63 22.68
C ARG A 43 -8.09 -2.15 23.45
N THR A 44 -7.97 -2.02 24.77
CA THR A 44 -9.03 -1.43 25.60
C THR A 44 -9.22 0.05 25.25
N THR A 45 -8.14 0.81 25.06
CA THR A 45 -8.22 2.20 24.58
C THR A 45 -8.79 2.29 23.16
N ALA A 46 -8.40 1.40 22.24
CA ALA A 46 -9.00 1.35 20.90
C ALA A 46 -10.52 1.05 20.93
N GLY A 47 -10.96 0.11 21.78
CA GLY A 47 -12.37 -0.19 22.00
C GLY A 47 -13.16 1.00 22.57
N VAL A 48 -12.58 1.70 23.55
CA VAL A 48 -13.17 2.93 24.12
C VAL A 48 -13.28 4.03 23.06
N LEU A 49 -12.24 4.25 22.24
CA LEU A 49 -12.26 5.24 21.17
C LEU A 49 -13.31 4.91 20.11
N LEU A 50 -13.40 3.64 19.69
CA LEU A 50 -14.41 3.17 18.74
C LEU A 50 -15.83 3.39 19.28
N ALA A 51 -16.08 3.02 20.53
CA ALA A 51 -17.37 3.26 21.17
C ALA A 51 -17.71 4.75 21.30
N ALA A 52 -16.75 5.58 21.71
CA ALA A 52 -16.94 7.02 21.82
C ALA A 52 -17.29 7.64 20.47
N LEU A 53 -16.62 7.20 19.40
CA LEU A 53 -16.93 7.62 18.04
C LEU A 53 -18.36 7.22 17.63
N ILE A 54 -18.74 5.95 17.83
CA ILE A 54 -20.09 5.45 17.54
C ILE A 54 -21.14 6.25 18.32
N LEU A 55 -20.89 6.50 19.61
CA LEU A 55 -21.77 7.28 20.48
C LEU A 55 -21.95 8.72 19.98
N VAL A 56 -20.86 9.39 19.60
CA VAL A 56 -20.92 10.76 19.04
C VAL A 56 -21.71 10.78 17.73
N LEU A 57 -21.48 9.80 16.86
CA LEU A 57 -22.20 9.67 15.59
C LEU A 57 -23.69 9.40 15.83
N LEU A 58 -24.03 8.53 16.79
CA LEU A 58 -25.39 8.23 17.19
C LEU A 58 -26.11 9.47 17.72
N VAL A 59 -25.50 10.20 18.65
CA VAL A 59 -26.05 11.44 19.21
C VAL A 59 -26.28 12.48 18.12
N ARG A 60 -25.31 12.64 17.21
CA ARG A 60 -25.41 13.60 16.11
C ARG A 60 -26.51 13.22 15.13
N ALA A 61 -26.67 11.93 14.85
CA ALA A 61 -27.69 11.41 13.96
C ALA A 61 -29.09 11.51 14.58
N ALA A 62 -29.24 11.15 15.86
CA ALA A 62 -30.50 11.30 16.61
C ALA A 62 -30.94 12.76 16.67
N ARG A 63 -30.02 13.69 16.99
CA ARG A 63 -30.32 15.14 16.99
C ARG A 63 -30.74 15.66 15.63
N ARG A 64 -30.12 15.19 14.54
CA ARG A 64 -30.52 15.56 13.17
C ARG A 64 -31.88 14.99 12.78
N ALA A 65 -32.25 13.84 13.32
CA ALA A 65 -33.54 13.22 13.11
C ALA A 65 -34.65 13.84 13.99
N GLY A 66 -34.31 14.73 14.93
CA GLY A 66 -35.27 15.32 15.87
C GLY A 66 -35.70 14.38 17.00
N GLU A 67 -35.02 13.24 17.16
CA GLU A 67 -35.37 12.22 18.14
C GLU A 67 -34.95 12.65 19.56
N THR A 68 -35.88 12.58 20.51
CA THR A 68 -35.65 12.96 21.92
C THR A 68 -35.46 11.75 22.84
N THR A 69 -35.76 10.54 22.34
CA THR A 69 -35.53 9.25 22.99
C THR A 69 -35.30 8.17 21.92
N LEU A 70 -34.58 7.10 22.26
CA LEU A 70 -34.36 5.96 21.36
C LEU A 70 -35.50 4.92 21.41
N GLY A 71 -36.43 5.06 22.37
CA GLY A 71 -37.48 4.07 22.62
C GLY A 71 -36.93 2.72 23.13
N PRO A 72 -37.80 1.74 23.44
CA PRO A 72 -37.38 0.43 23.95
C PRO A 72 -36.56 -0.37 22.94
N ALA A 73 -36.97 -0.35 21.67
CA ALA A 73 -36.28 -0.96 20.54
C ALA A 73 -34.84 -0.46 20.39
N GLY A 74 -34.67 0.87 20.29
CA GLY A 74 -33.34 1.48 20.17
C GLY A 74 -32.42 1.23 21.36
N LEU A 75 -32.95 0.98 22.57
CA LEU A 75 -32.14 0.57 23.71
C LEU A 75 -31.57 -0.84 23.55
N VAL A 76 -32.36 -1.77 23.02
CA VAL A 76 -31.88 -3.11 22.67
C VAL A 76 -30.80 -3.03 21.60
N THR A 77 -31.00 -2.20 20.57
CA THR A 77 -29.99 -1.97 19.53
C THR A 77 -28.68 -1.38 20.10
N VAL A 78 -28.77 -0.42 21.03
CA VAL A 78 -27.58 0.15 21.68
C VAL A 78 -26.86 -0.89 22.53
N ALA A 79 -27.59 -1.69 23.32
CA ALA A 79 -27.00 -2.76 24.13
C ALA A 79 -26.30 -3.80 23.23
N ARG A 80 -26.93 -4.18 22.12
CA ARG A 80 -26.34 -5.04 21.09
C ARG A 80 -25.06 -4.43 20.51
N GLY A 81 -25.09 -3.16 20.12
CA GLY A 81 -23.92 -2.44 19.60
C GLY A 81 -22.75 -2.44 20.60
N THR A 82 -23.03 -2.31 21.89
CA THR A 82 -22.01 -2.42 22.95
C THR A 82 -21.35 -3.80 23.00
N LEU A 83 -22.11 -4.88 22.85
CA LEU A 83 -21.55 -6.24 22.77
C LEU A 83 -20.67 -6.41 21.52
N VAL A 84 -21.09 -5.86 20.38
CA VAL A 84 -20.32 -5.88 19.12
C VAL A 84 -19.00 -5.12 19.26
N VAL A 85 -18.99 -3.96 19.93
CA VAL A 85 -17.75 -3.23 20.21
C VAL A 85 -16.83 -4.02 21.14
N GLY A 86 -17.39 -4.70 22.15
CA GLY A 86 -16.63 -5.62 23.00
C GLY A 86 -15.96 -6.73 22.18
N ALA A 87 -16.74 -7.41 21.33
CA ALA A 87 -16.25 -8.44 20.40
C ALA A 87 -15.14 -7.91 19.47
N ALA A 88 -15.24 -6.67 18.99
CA ALA A 88 -14.22 -6.05 18.14
C ALA A 88 -12.82 -6.00 18.80
N THR A 89 -12.75 -5.85 20.12
CA THR A 89 -11.47 -5.83 20.86
C THR A 89 -10.77 -7.19 20.94
N LEU A 90 -11.53 -8.27 20.70
CA LEU A 90 -11.10 -9.66 20.82
C LEU A 90 -10.73 -10.31 19.47
N VAL A 91 -10.81 -9.55 18.37
CA VAL A 91 -10.46 -10.01 17.02
C VAL A 91 -9.02 -10.56 16.96
N GLY A 92 -8.85 -11.72 16.30
CA GLY A 92 -7.55 -12.36 16.02
C GLY A 92 -6.74 -12.74 17.26
N ARG A 93 -7.41 -13.17 18.33
CA ARG A 93 -6.78 -13.56 19.61
C ARG A 93 -6.79 -15.07 19.82
N ASP A 94 -6.19 -15.47 20.92
CA ASP A 94 -6.15 -16.82 21.49
C ASP A 94 -7.55 -17.42 21.74
N ASP A 95 -7.60 -18.75 21.91
CA ASP A 95 -8.84 -19.54 21.95
C ASP A 95 -9.86 -19.04 23.00
N LEU A 96 -9.38 -18.57 24.16
CA LEU A 96 -10.24 -18.00 25.20
C LEU A 96 -10.96 -16.73 24.71
N ALA A 97 -10.24 -15.85 24.03
CA ALA A 97 -10.81 -14.62 23.48
C ALA A 97 -11.74 -14.92 22.29
N GLN A 98 -11.45 -15.94 21.49
CA GLN A 98 -12.36 -16.44 20.46
C GLN A 98 -13.68 -16.91 21.07
N ALA A 99 -13.65 -17.71 22.13
CA ALA A 99 -14.86 -18.20 22.80
C ALA A 99 -15.71 -17.03 23.36
N VAL A 100 -15.07 -16.03 23.98
CA VAL A 100 -15.77 -14.83 24.48
C VAL A 100 -16.35 -14.01 23.33
N LEU A 101 -15.63 -13.83 22.23
CA LEU A 101 -16.12 -13.13 21.03
C LEU A 101 -17.34 -13.82 20.44
N VAL A 102 -17.30 -15.15 20.27
CA VAL A 102 -18.43 -15.95 19.78
C VAL A 102 -19.62 -15.82 20.73
N GLY A 103 -19.40 -15.91 22.05
CA GLY A 103 -20.46 -15.72 23.05
C GLY A 103 -21.13 -14.34 22.94
N LEU A 104 -20.34 -13.26 22.89
CA LEU A 104 -20.85 -11.90 22.74
C LEU A 104 -21.65 -11.71 21.44
N THR A 105 -21.17 -12.27 20.33
CA THR A 105 -21.80 -12.13 19.01
C THR A 105 -23.07 -12.98 18.86
N VAL A 106 -23.13 -14.16 19.48
CA VAL A 106 -24.36 -14.97 19.57
C VAL A 106 -25.43 -14.24 20.38
N VAL A 107 -25.07 -13.67 21.54
CA VAL A 107 -26.00 -12.87 22.34
C VAL A 107 -26.46 -11.63 21.56
N ALA A 108 -25.54 -10.95 20.85
CA ALA A 108 -25.88 -9.81 20.01
C ALA A 108 -26.88 -10.20 18.90
N LEU A 109 -26.67 -11.33 18.22
CA LEU A 109 -27.58 -11.83 17.18
C LEU A 109 -28.94 -12.25 17.76
N ALA A 110 -28.99 -12.83 18.95
CA ALA A 110 -30.26 -13.15 19.61
C ALA A 110 -31.06 -11.89 19.98
N LEU A 111 -30.39 -10.82 20.40
CA LEU A 111 -31.02 -9.54 20.72
C LEU A 111 -31.63 -8.84 19.48
N ASP A 112 -31.11 -9.09 18.28
CA ASP A 112 -31.69 -8.60 17.02
C ASP A 112 -33.15 -9.05 16.83
N ALA A 113 -33.40 -10.35 17.05
CA ALA A 113 -34.73 -10.91 16.94
C ALA A 113 -35.69 -10.30 17.98
N VAL A 114 -35.18 -9.99 19.18
CA VAL A 114 -35.94 -9.35 20.26
C VAL A 114 -36.32 -7.92 19.88
N ASP A 115 -35.38 -7.13 19.36
CA ASP A 115 -35.63 -5.74 18.95
C ASP A 115 -36.76 -5.67 17.92
N GLY A 116 -36.70 -6.50 16.88
CA GLY A 116 -37.76 -6.58 15.87
C GLY A 116 -39.14 -6.94 16.43
N VAL A 117 -39.20 -7.80 17.46
CA VAL A 117 -40.46 -8.13 18.15
C VAL A 117 -40.94 -6.98 19.03
N VAL A 118 -40.04 -6.35 19.78
CA VAL A 118 -40.34 -5.20 20.64
C VAL A 118 -40.88 -4.06 19.79
N ALA A 119 -40.20 -3.66 18.72
CA ALA A 119 -40.64 -2.59 17.83
C ALA A 119 -42.06 -2.81 17.26
N ARG A 120 -42.41 -4.07 16.91
CA ARG A 120 -43.75 -4.42 16.42
C ARG A 120 -44.82 -4.37 17.53
N ARG A 121 -44.47 -4.76 18.75
CA ARG A 121 -45.41 -4.81 19.88
C ARG A 121 -45.62 -3.45 20.55
N THR A 122 -44.58 -2.61 20.60
CA THR A 122 -44.63 -1.28 21.23
C THR A 122 -45.01 -0.17 20.26
N GLY A 123 -45.06 -0.44 18.95
CA GLY A 123 -45.37 0.57 17.93
C GLY A 123 -44.32 1.66 17.80
N THR A 124 -43.09 1.43 18.29
CA THR A 124 -42.02 2.43 18.37
C THR A 124 -41.06 2.38 17.16
N ALA A 125 -41.56 1.98 15.99
CA ALA A 125 -40.74 1.89 14.79
C ALA A 125 -40.48 3.27 14.18
N THR A 126 -39.22 3.72 14.17
CA THR A 126 -38.82 4.97 13.52
C THR A 126 -37.84 4.72 12.37
N ALA A 127 -37.81 5.62 11.37
CA ALA A 127 -36.87 5.52 10.25
C ALA A 127 -35.42 5.63 10.70
N PHE A 128 -35.16 6.36 11.79
CA PHE A 128 -33.86 6.43 12.44
C PHE A 128 -33.48 5.10 13.08
N GLY A 129 -34.38 4.51 13.88
CA GLY A 129 -34.17 3.22 14.53
C GLY A 129 -33.84 2.11 13.52
N ALA A 130 -34.59 2.02 12.42
CA ALA A 130 -34.34 1.04 11.36
C ALA A 130 -32.97 1.22 10.67
N ARG A 131 -32.47 2.46 10.54
CA ARG A 131 -31.12 2.70 10.01
C ARG A 131 -30.04 2.34 11.03
N PHE A 132 -30.26 2.67 12.30
CA PHE A 132 -29.33 2.38 13.37
C PHE A 132 -29.16 0.87 13.60
N ASP A 133 -30.26 0.13 13.58
CA ASP A 133 -30.31 -1.33 13.59
C ASP A 133 -29.46 -1.93 12.45
N MET A 134 -29.72 -1.45 11.23
CA MET A 134 -29.01 -1.91 10.04
C MET A 134 -27.50 -1.59 10.04
N GLU A 135 -27.06 -0.48 10.65
CA GLU A 135 -25.62 -0.18 10.82
C GLU A 135 -24.96 -1.08 11.88
N THR A 136 -25.70 -1.44 12.92
CA THR A 136 -25.22 -2.31 13.99
C THR A 136 -25.04 -3.75 13.49
N ASP A 137 -25.95 -4.23 12.64
CA ASP A 137 -25.81 -5.54 11.97
C ASP A 137 -24.57 -5.58 11.07
N ALA A 138 -24.36 -4.51 10.30
CA ALA A 138 -23.20 -4.43 9.42
C ALA A 138 -21.89 -4.38 10.19
N LEU A 139 -21.88 -3.71 11.34
CA LEU A 139 -20.72 -3.69 12.23
C LEU A 139 -20.44 -5.10 12.77
N LEU A 140 -21.48 -5.85 13.14
CA LEU A 140 -21.35 -7.24 13.58
C LEU A 140 -20.73 -8.11 12.46
N LEU A 141 -21.22 -8.01 11.23
CA LEU A 141 -20.64 -8.74 10.09
C LEU A 141 -19.18 -8.34 9.83
N LEU A 142 -18.84 -7.05 9.97
CA LEU A 142 -17.47 -6.56 9.85
C LEU A 142 -16.54 -7.13 10.93
N VAL A 143 -16.98 -7.13 12.19
CA VAL A 143 -16.20 -7.68 13.30
C VAL A 143 -15.95 -9.18 13.12
N LEU A 144 -16.99 -9.94 12.77
CA LEU A 144 -16.86 -11.37 12.55
C LEU A 144 -15.98 -11.69 11.33
N SER A 145 -16.20 -11.04 10.19
CA SER A 145 -15.36 -11.25 9.00
C SER A 145 -13.90 -10.87 9.23
N ALA A 146 -13.64 -9.82 10.01
CA ALA A 146 -12.28 -9.45 10.42
C ALA A 146 -11.64 -10.52 11.33
N HIS A 147 -12.41 -11.10 12.26
CA HIS A 147 -11.93 -12.21 13.10
C HIS A 147 -11.59 -13.44 12.26
N VAL A 148 -12.49 -13.89 11.39
CA VAL A 148 -12.24 -15.06 10.53
C VAL A 148 -11.07 -14.81 9.56
N THR A 149 -10.92 -13.58 9.04
CA THR A 149 -9.74 -13.21 8.23
C THR A 149 -8.45 -13.34 9.04
N ALA A 150 -8.44 -12.86 10.28
CA ALA A 150 -7.26 -12.88 11.13
C ALA A 150 -6.83 -14.32 11.51
N THR A 151 -7.79 -15.24 11.68
CA THR A 151 -7.51 -16.64 12.06
C THR A 151 -7.22 -17.55 10.86
N SER A 152 -7.84 -17.28 9.70
CA SER A 152 -7.63 -18.06 8.47
C SER A 152 -6.43 -17.58 7.63
N GLY A 153 -6.11 -16.28 7.68
CA GLY A 153 -5.16 -15.61 6.78
C GLY A 153 -5.77 -15.16 5.45
N GLU A 154 -7.06 -15.41 5.22
CA GLU A 154 -7.72 -15.20 3.93
C GLU A 154 -8.35 -13.80 3.82
N VAL A 155 -7.63 -12.85 3.21
CA VAL A 155 -8.02 -11.42 3.15
C VAL A 155 -9.35 -11.16 2.45
N TRP A 156 -9.76 -12.01 1.50
CA TRP A 156 -11.00 -11.84 0.75
C TRP A 156 -12.26 -11.92 1.63
N LEU A 157 -12.17 -12.54 2.80
CA LEU A 157 -13.27 -12.66 3.75
C LEU A 157 -13.75 -11.32 4.30
N LEU A 158 -12.89 -10.30 4.35
CA LEU A 158 -13.28 -8.93 4.72
C LEU A 158 -14.38 -8.37 3.81
N ALA A 159 -14.51 -8.86 2.57
CA ALA A 159 -15.56 -8.44 1.65
C ALA A 159 -16.97 -8.69 2.22
N LEU A 160 -17.16 -9.75 3.03
CA LEU A 160 -18.43 -10.11 3.65
C LEU A 160 -18.95 -9.01 4.58
N GLY A 161 -18.05 -8.41 5.37
CA GLY A 161 -18.37 -7.31 6.29
C GLY A 161 -18.30 -5.92 5.66
N LEU A 162 -17.44 -5.72 4.67
CA LEU A 162 -17.24 -4.43 4.02
C LEU A 162 -18.29 -4.08 2.97
N MET A 163 -19.06 -5.07 2.46
CA MET A 163 -19.98 -4.86 1.33
C MET A 163 -20.97 -3.71 1.54
N ARG A 164 -21.56 -3.60 2.74
CA ARG A 164 -22.47 -2.49 3.06
C ARG A 164 -21.75 -1.15 2.98
N TYR A 165 -20.61 -1.03 3.66
CA TYR A 165 -19.85 0.21 3.71
C TYR A 165 -19.34 0.60 2.32
N ALA A 166 -18.97 -0.39 1.50
CA ALA A 166 -18.65 -0.20 0.09
C ALA A 166 -19.86 0.31 -0.70
N TYR A 167 -21.05 -0.26 -0.54
CA TYR A 167 -22.27 0.21 -1.19
C TYR A 167 -22.65 1.64 -0.78
N VAL A 168 -22.63 1.93 0.53
CA VAL A 168 -22.91 3.28 1.07
C VAL A 168 -21.86 4.28 0.59
N GLY A 169 -20.58 3.92 0.59
CA GLY A 169 -19.50 4.74 0.07
C GLY A 169 -19.64 5.01 -1.42
N ALA A 170 -19.96 3.97 -2.20
CA ALA A 170 -20.24 4.08 -3.63
C ALA A 170 -21.41 5.03 -3.88
N ALA A 171 -22.49 4.98 -3.08
CA ALA A 171 -23.63 5.87 -3.23
C ALA A 171 -23.31 7.36 -2.99
N ARG A 172 -22.26 7.68 -2.23
CA ARG A 172 -21.78 9.07 -2.08
C ARG A 172 -21.04 9.57 -3.32
N ILE A 173 -20.39 8.67 -4.05
CA ILE A 173 -19.63 8.98 -5.26
C ILE A 173 -20.55 8.95 -6.49
N LEU A 174 -21.51 8.02 -6.48
CA LEU A 174 -22.45 7.70 -7.54
C LEU A 174 -23.87 8.00 -7.03
N PRO A 175 -24.35 9.27 -7.09
CA PRO A 175 -25.64 9.65 -6.50
C PRO A 175 -26.84 8.92 -7.09
N TRP A 176 -26.66 8.24 -8.23
CA TRP A 176 -27.68 7.41 -8.82
C TRP A 176 -27.95 6.12 -8.03
N LEU A 177 -27.01 5.66 -7.20
CA LEU A 177 -27.24 4.59 -6.22
C LEU A 177 -28.05 5.08 -5.00
N ASP A 178 -28.11 6.39 -4.76
CA ASP A 178 -28.80 6.98 -3.61
C ASP A 178 -30.31 7.05 -3.87
N GLY A 179 -31.08 6.22 -3.17
CA GLY A 179 -32.53 6.20 -3.22
C GLY A 179 -33.14 4.96 -2.59
N GLU A 180 -34.45 4.97 -2.44
CA GLU A 180 -35.18 3.89 -1.77
C GLU A 180 -35.16 2.62 -2.61
N LEU A 181 -34.90 1.50 -1.93
CA LEU A 181 -34.94 0.15 -2.50
C LEU A 181 -36.23 -0.54 -2.05
N PRO A 182 -36.86 -1.36 -2.92
CA PRO A 182 -38.02 -2.14 -2.53
C PRO A 182 -37.66 -3.13 -1.41
N VAL A 183 -38.59 -3.33 -0.47
CA VAL A 183 -38.40 -4.29 0.63
C VAL A 183 -38.41 -5.71 0.05
N ARG A 184 -37.24 -6.36 -0.02
CA ARG A 184 -37.09 -7.74 -0.53
C ARG A 184 -36.87 -8.72 0.63
N ARG A 185 -37.67 -9.79 0.67
CA ARG A 185 -37.49 -10.89 1.63
C ARG A 185 -36.15 -11.60 1.43
N SER A 186 -35.73 -11.78 0.17
CA SER A 186 -34.44 -12.40 -0.17
C SER A 186 -33.23 -11.67 0.44
N ALA A 187 -33.23 -10.34 0.45
CA ALA A 187 -32.14 -9.55 1.04
C ALA A 187 -32.02 -9.78 2.56
N LYS A 188 -33.17 -9.90 3.26
CA LYS A 188 -33.20 -10.21 4.70
C LYS A 188 -32.65 -11.62 4.97
N VAL A 189 -33.04 -12.61 4.15
CA VAL A 189 -32.54 -13.98 4.28
C VAL A 189 -31.03 -14.05 4.06
N VAL A 190 -30.52 -13.40 3.00
CA VAL A 190 -29.09 -13.37 2.72
C VAL A 190 -28.31 -12.75 3.89
N ALA A 191 -28.78 -11.63 4.46
CA ALA A 191 -28.15 -10.98 5.60
C ALA A 191 -28.11 -11.88 6.85
N ALA A 192 -29.22 -12.57 7.17
CA ALA A 192 -29.27 -13.51 8.28
C ALA A 192 -28.30 -14.69 8.08
N VAL A 193 -28.23 -15.24 6.86
CA VAL A 193 -27.29 -16.30 6.50
C VAL A 193 -25.84 -15.82 6.68
N GLN A 194 -25.51 -14.58 6.33
CA GLN A 194 -24.16 -14.05 6.56
C GLN A 194 -23.77 -14.11 8.04
N GLY A 195 -24.67 -13.64 8.92
CA GLY A 195 -24.42 -13.63 10.36
C GLY A 195 -24.18 -15.03 10.92
N VAL A 196 -25.04 -15.99 10.55
CA VAL A 196 -24.93 -17.38 11.02
C VAL A 196 -23.66 -18.05 10.51
N VAL A 197 -23.37 -17.96 9.21
CA VAL A 197 -22.17 -18.57 8.62
C VAL A 197 -20.92 -18.01 9.29
N LEU A 198 -20.82 -16.69 9.44
CA LEU A 198 -19.68 -16.04 10.06
C LEU A 198 -19.49 -16.41 11.54
N ILE A 199 -20.57 -16.55 12.32
CA ILE A 199 -20.48 -17.00 13.72
C ILE A 199 -20.00 -18.44 13.80
N VAL A 200 -20.57 -19.35 12.98
CA VAL A 200 -20.19 -20.77 12.97
C VAL A 200 -18.72 -20.93 12.59
N THR A 201 -18.24 -20.18 11.60
CA THR A 201 -16.83 -20.18 11.20
C THR A 201 -15.93 -19.52 12.25
N ALA A 202 -16.38 -18.45 12.90
CA ALA A 202 -15.62 -17.82 13.99
C ALA A 202 -15.49 -18.73 15.22
N ALA A 203 -16.42 -19.68 15.40
CA ALA A 203 -16.36 -20.69 16.44
C ALA A 203 -15.42 -21.86 16.12
N GLY A 204 -14.93 -21.98 14.88
CA GLY A 204 -14.04 -23.08 14.47
C GLY A 204 -14.70 -24.46 14.53
N LEU A 205 -16.02 -24.53 14.34
CA LEU A 205 -16.81 -25.76 14.49
C LEU A 205 -16.75 -26.67 13.26
N LEU A 206 -16.22 -26.19 12.13
CA LEU A 206 -16.26 -26.88 10.85
C LEU A 206 -14.85 -27.21 10.35
N PRO A 207 -14.68 -28.29 9.56
CA PRO A 207 -13.42 -28.52 8.85
C PRO A 207 -13.13 -27.37 7.86
N ARG A 208 -11.86 -26.95 7.78
CA ARG A 208 -11.35 -25.90 6.86
C ARG A 208 -11.99 -25.89 5.46
N PRO A 209 -12.06 -27.00 4.70
CA PRO A 209 -12.64 -26.96 3.35
C PRO A 209 -14.14 -26.63 3.36
N VAL A 210 -14.87 -27.04 4.40
CA VAL A 210 -16.30 -26.75 4.55
C VAL A 210 -16.51 -25.28 4.94
N GLU A 211 -15.63 -24.72 5.79
CA GLU A 211 -15.64 -23.29 6.14
C GLU A 211 -15.44 -22.41 4.92
N THR A 212 -14.37 -22.64 4.15
CA THR A 212 -14.06 -21.88 2.94
C THR A 212 -15.20 -21.97 1.93
N ALA A 213 -15.78 -23.16 1.72
CA ALA A 213 -16.92 -23.35 0.82
C ALA A 213 -18.17 -22.58 1.32
N ALA A 214 -18.50 -22.66 2.61
CA ALA A 214 -19.64 -21.95 3.18
C ALA A 214 -19.49 -20.42 3.08
N LEU A 215 -18.29 -19.89 3.35
CA LEU A 215 -17.97 -18.47 3.22
C LEU A 215 -17.99 -17.99 1.77
N ALA A 216 -17.51 -18.82 0.82
CA ALA A 216 -17.57 -18.51 -0.60
C ALA A 216 -19.02 -18.44 -1.10
N VAL A 217 -19.86 -19.41 -0.71
CA VAL A 217 -21.31 -19.39 -1.02
C VAL A 217 -21.98 -18.18 -0.40
N ALA A 218 -21.64 -17.84 0.85
CA ALA A 218 -22.15 -16.66 1.53
C ALA A 218 -21.78 -15.37 0.76
N LEU A 219 -20.53 -15.26 0.28
CA LEU A 219 -20.07 -14.13 -0.52
C LEU A 219 -20.80 -14.04 -1.86
N VAL A 220 -20.99 -15.15 -2.58
CA VAL A 220 -21.74 -15.18 -3.83
C VAL A 220 -23.19 -14.73 -3.63
N ALA A 221 -23.85 -15.21 -2.57
CA ALA A 221 -25.21 -14.78 -2.22
C ALA A 221 -25.26 -13.28 -1.89
N LEU A 222 -24.25 -12.76 -1.19
CA LEU A 222 -24.14 -11.34 -0.86
C LEU A 222 -23.92 -10.47 -2.11
N LEU A 223 -23.01 -10.89 -3.00
CA LEU A 223 -22.75 -10.24 -4.29
C LEU A 223 -24.01 -10.23 -5.17
N TRP A 224 -24.76 -11.33 -5.20
CA TRP A 224 -26.05 -11.38 -5.89
C TRP A 224 -27.05 -10.39 -5.29
N SER A 225 -27.18 -10.35 -3.97
CA SER A 225 -28.10 -9.45 -3.26
C SER A 225 -27.80 -7.97 -3.56
N PHE A 226 -26.54 -7.54 -3.37
CA PHE A 226 -26.12 -6.17 -3.66
C PHE A 226 -26.13 -5.87 -5.17
N GLY A 227 -25.68 -6.79 -6.02
CA GLY A 227 -25.71 -6.66 -7.47
C GLY A 227 -27.12 -6.48 -8.01
N SER A 228 -28.10 -7.22 -7.48
CA SER A 228 -29.51 -7.05 -7.82
C SER A 228 -30.07 -5.69 -7.39
N SER A 229 -29.52 -5.08 -6.34
CA SER A 229 -29.87 -3.74 -5.88
C SER A 229 -29.28 -2.67 -6.81
N VAL A 230 -28.00 -2.83 -7.18
CA VAL A 230 -27.30 -1.96 -8.14
C VAL A 230 -27.98 -2.01 -9.52
N ALA A 231 -28.28 -3.20 -10.05
CA ALA A 231 -28.92 -3.36 -11.35
C ALA A 231 -30.33 -2.73 -11.39
N TRP A 232 -31.09 -2.85 -10.29
CA TRP A 232 -32.39 -2.19 -10.17
C TRP A 232 -32.23 -0.66 -10.19
N ARG A 233 -31.24 -0.12 -9.47
CA ARG A 233 -30.93 1.32 -9.49
C ARG A 233 -30.47 1.79 -10.86
N TRP A 234 -29.60 1.04 -11.53
CA TRP A 234 -29.08 1.37 -12.87
C TRP A 234 -30.21 1.59 -13.88
N ARG A 235 -31.18 0.66 -13.93
CA ARG A 235 -32.36 0.79 -14.81
C ARG A 235 -33.22 2.03 -14.51
N ALA A 236 -33.16 2.57 -13.29
CA ALA A 236 -33.86 3.80 -12.92
C ALA A 236 -33.07 5.09 -13.27
N VAL A 237 -31.77 4.99 -13.61
CA VAL A 237 -30.89 6.13 -13.91
C VAL A 237 -31.10 6.69 -15.30
N ASP A 238 -31.48 5.84 -16.27
CA ASP A 238 -31.66 6.23 -17.67
C ASP A 238 -32.66 7.39 -17.84
N ALA A 239 -33.48 7.68 -16.83
CA ALA A 239 -34.38 8.83 -16.77
C ALA A 239 -33.73 10.17 -16.35
N HIS A 240 -32.47 10.24 -15.87
CA HIS A 240 -31.89 11.45 -15.22
C HIS A 240 -30.40 11.71 -15.54
N PRO A 241 -30.05 12.37 -16.68
CA PRO A 241 -28.66 12.58 -17.13
C PRO A 241 -27.79 13.43 -16.18
N VAL A 242 -28.39 14.26 -15.32
CA VAL A 242 -27.66 15.09 -14.34
C VAL A 242 -26.90 14.23 -13.31
N ARG A 243 -27.45 13.07 -12.92
CA ARG A 243 -26.83 12.19 -11.92
C ARG A 243 -25.56 11.52 -12.45
N LEU A 244 -25.48 11.27 -13.75
CA LEU A 244 -24.30 10.69 -14.40
C LEU A 244 -23.11 11.65 -14.42
N ARG A 245 -23.34 12.96 -14.65
CA ARG A 245 -22.26 13.97 -14.60
C ARG A 245 -21.67 14.11 -13.20
N VAL A 246 -22.52 14.11 -12.17
CA VAL A 246 -22.06 14.16 -10.77
C VAL A 246 -21.32 12.88 -10.41
N ALA A 247 -21.81 11.72 -10.86
CA ALA A 247 -21.14 10.43 -10.69
C ALA A 247 -19.74 10.41 -11.35
N ALA A 248 -19.62 10.87 -12.59
CA ALA A 248 -18.34 10.98 -13.30
C ALA A 248 -17.36 11.92 -12.56
N ALA A 249 -17.85 13.06 -12.06
CA ALA A 249 -17.03 13.96 -11.24
C ALA A 249 -16.60 13.32 -9.91
N GLY A 250 -17.46 12.52 -9.29
CA GLY A 250 -17.14 11.72 -8.11
C GLY A 250 -16.02 10.72 -8.42
N LEU A 251 -16.21 9.89 -9.46
CA LEU A 251 -15.24 8.88 -9.90
C LEU A 251 -13.89 9.49 -10.24
N LEU A 252 -13.87 10.62 -10.97
CA LEU A 252 -12.62 11.32 -11.27
C LEU A 252 -11.90 11.82 -10.00
N THR A 253 -12.64 12.18 -8.96
CA THR A 253 -12.04 12.58 -7.67
C THR A 253 -11.43 11.37 -6.95
N VAL A 254 -12.11 10.22 -7.00
CA VAL A 254 -11.57 8.97 -6.45
C VAL A 254 -10.33 8.52 -7.22
N ALA A 255 -10.36 8.58 -8.56
CA ALA A 255 -9.22 8.28 -9.41
C ALA A 255 -8.03 9.23 -9.13
N ALA A 256 -8.31 10.53 -8.94
CA ALA A 256 -7.30 11.51 -8.54
C ALA A 256 -6.67 11.18 -7.17
N ALA A 257 -7.48 10.81 -6.18
CA ALA A 257 -6.99 10.39 -4.86
C ALA A 257 -6.17 9.10 -4.96
N ALA A 258 -6.66 8.11 -5.70
CA ALA A 258 -5.99 6.83 -5.90
C ALA A 258 -4.64 7.00 -6.62
N LEU A 259 -4.56 7.84 -7.66
CA LEU A 259 -3.32 8.16 -8.35
C LEU A 259 -2.29 8.78 -7.40
N VAL A 260 -2.69 9.84 -6.67
CA VAL A 260 -1.77 10.56 -5.78
C VAL A 260 -1.31 9.67 -4.61
N THR A 261 -2.23 8.99 -3.94
CA THR A 261 -1.90 8.08 -2.84
C THR A 261 -1.08 6.88 -3.33
N GLY A 262 -1.43 6.32 -4.50
CA GLY A 262 -0.69 5.22 -5.12
C GLY A 262 0.77 5.58 -5.39
N LEU A 263 1.06 6.76 -5.93
CA LEU A 263 2.43 7.22 -6.16
C LEU A 263 3.21 7.45 -4.85
N HIS A 264 2.55 7.95 -3.81
CA HIS A 264 3.17 8.10 -2.49
C HIS A 264 3.53 6.74 -1.87
N VAL A 265 2.63 5.77 -1.97
CA VAL A 265 2.75 4.48 -1.30
C VAL A 265 3.53 3.44 -2.12
N LEU A 266 3.73 3.68 -3.43
CA LEU A 266 4.51 2.81 -4.31
C LEU A 266 5.88 2.49 -3.66
N PRO A 267 6.20 1.22 -3.38
CA PRO A 267 7.50 0.85 -2.85
C PRO A 267 8.59 1.11 -3.90
N GLY A 268 9.78 1.49 -3.46
CA GLY A 268 10.95 1.61 -4.35
C GLY A 268 11.65 0.28 -4.65
N ASP A 269 11.29 -0.78 -3.92
CA ASP A 269 11.90 -2.10 -4.02
C ASP A 269 10.88 -3.12 -4.57
N PRO A 270 11.18 -3.83 -5.68
CA PRO A 270 10.31 -4.84 -6.27
C PRO A 270 9.91 -5.96 -5.28
N SER A 271 10.80 -6.34 -4.36
CA SER A 271 10.57 -7.41 -3.38
C SER A 271 9.53 -7.05 -2.32
N HIS A 272 9.19 -5.76 -2.21
CA HIS A 272 8.25 -5.22 -1.24
C HIS A 272 6.90 -4.81 -1.86
N VAL A 273 6.66 -5.14 -3.14
CA VAL A 273 5.37 -4.90 -3.83
C VAL A 273 4.33 -5.95 -3.38
N ALA A 274 3.85 -5.80 -2.15
CA ALA A 274 2.77 -6.62 -1.59
C ALA A 274 1.48 -5.79 -1.42
N PRO A 275 0.27 -6.40 -1.49
CA PRO A 275 -0.99 -5.68 -1.27
C PRO A 275 -1.02 -4.89 0.04
N GLN A 276 -0.39 -5.42 1.09
CA GLN A 276 -0.26 -4.75 2.40
C GLN A 276 0.61 -3.48 2.37
N ALA A 277 1.52 -3.32 1.42
CA ALA A 277 2.28 -2.08 1.26
C ALA A 277 1.36 -0.89 0.96
N PHE A 278 0.23 -1.13 0.29
CA PHE A 278 -0.78 -0.12 -0.05
C PHE A 278 -1.66 0.33 1.13
N LEU A 279 -1.54 -0.33 2.30
CA LEU A 279 -2.24 0.07 3.53
C LEU A 279 -1.49 1.16 4.32
N ARG A 280 -0.30 1.56 3.88
CA ARG A 280 0.48 2.62 4.51
C ARG A 280 -0.26 3.96 4.41
N LEU A 281 -0.20 4.74 5.48
CA LEU A 281 -0.74 6.10 5.50
C LEU A 281 0.42 7.08 5.24
N PRO A 282 0.56 7.64 4.01
CA PRO A 282 1.64 8.58 3.70
C PRO A 282 1.38 9.91 4.42
N VAL A 283 2.22 10.23 5.40
CA VAL A 283 2.09 11.45 6.20
C VAL A 283 2.22 12.70 5.33
N GLU A 284 2.99 12.62 4.24
CA GLU A 284 3.18 13.70 3.27
C GLU A 284 1.88 14.06 2.56
N ALA A 285 1.04 13.07 2.22
CA ALA A 285 -0.25 13.32 1.61
C ALA A 285 -1.22 13.98 2.60
N VAL A 286 -1.19 13.54 3.87
CA VAL A 286 -2.01 14.11 4.95
C VAL A 286 -1.60 15.56 5.26
N ALA A 287 -0.31 15.83 5.39
CA ALA A 287 0.22 17.17 5.60
C ALA A 287 -0.01 18.08 4.39
N GLY A 288 0.22 17.56 3.17
CA GLY A 288 0.01 18.28 1.92
C GLY A 288 -1.44 18.71 1.73
N ILE A 289 -2.41 17.83 1.96
CA ILE A 289 -3.83 18.19 1.81
C ILE A 289 -4.29 19.18 2.89
N ALA A 290 -3.73 19.11 4.11
CA ALA A 290 -4.00 20.07 5.18
C ALA A 290 -3.45 21.46 4.81
N LEU A 291 -2.23 21.54 4.29
CA LEU A 291 -1.63 22.79 3.81
C LEU A 291 -2.45 23.39 2.65
N LEU A 292 -2.80 22.59 1.65
CA LEU A 292 -3.64 23.02 0.53
C LEU A 292 -5.04 23.48 0.97
N ALA A 293 -5.58 22.96 2.08
CA ALA A 293 -6.86 23.41 2.63
C ALA A 293 -6.81 24.84 3.24
N VAL A 294 -5.62 25.32 3.64
CA VAL A 294 -5.41 26.62 4.30
C VAL A 294 -4.95 27.69 3.31
N LEU A 295 -4.24 27.31 2.24
CA LEU A 295 -3.68 28.26 1.28
C LEU A 295 -4.75 29.05 0.50
N PRO A 296 -4.50 30.35 0.21
CA PRO A 296 -5.38 31.18 -0.59
C PRO A 296 -5.38 30.75 -2.07
N GLY A 297 -6.43 31.09 -2.81
CA GLY A 297 -6.77 30.50 -4.12
C GLY A 297 -5.62 30.36 -5.12
N ARG A 298 -4.89 31.44 -5.40
CA ARG A 298 -3.77 31.43 -6.37
C ARG A 298 -2.57 30.63 -5.86
N LEU A 299 -2.12 30.87 -4.62
CA LEU A 299 -1.01 30.15 -4.02
C LEU A 299 -1.30 28.65 -3.91
N ARG A 300 -2.54 28.28 -3.58
CA ARG A 300 -2.98 26.89 -3.54
C ARG A 300 -2.90 26.20 -4.90
N ALA A 301 -3.32 26.87 -5.98
CA ALA A 301 -3.26 26.29 -7.32
C ALA A 301 -1.81 26.05 -7.75
N ILE A 302 -0.93 27.01 -7.51
CA ILE A 302 0.51 26.90 -7.81
C ILE A 302 1.15 25.81 -6.95
N ALA A 303 0.96 25.86 -5.63
CA ALA A 303 1.51 24.86 -4.71
C ALA A 303 1.01 23.45 -5.02
N ALA A 304 -0.27 23.29 -5.37
CA ALA A 304 -0.84 22.00 -5.76
C ALA A 304 -0.27 21.49 -7.08
N ALA A 305 -0.09 22.36 -8.08
CA ALA A 305 0.53 21.97 -9.35
C ALA A 305 1.99 21.55 -9.15
N VAL A 306 2.77 22.33 -8.41
CA VAL A 306 4.17 22.02 -8.06
C VAL A 306 4.25 20.71 -7.28
N ALA A 307 3.45 20.55 -6.24
CA ALA A 307 3.42 19.32 -5.43
C ALA A 307 3.05 18.09 -6.28
N GLY A 308 2.04 18.20 -7.14
CA GLY A 308 1.66 17.10 -8.03
C GLY A 308 2.74 16.75 -9.06
N THR A 309 3.46 17.74 -9.60
CA THR A 309 4.64 17.50 -10.46
C THR A 309 5.74 16.79 -9.68
N VAL A 310 6.06 17.23 -8.47
CA VAL A 310 7.09 16.58 -7.62
C VAL A 310 6.69 15.13 -7.34
N VAL A 311 5.43 14.87 -6.97
CA VAL A 311 4.93 13.50 -6.72
C VAL A 311 5.04 12.63 -7.99
N ALA A 312 4.71 13.18 -9.17
CA ALA A 312 4.85 12.45 -10.43
C ALA A 312 6.31 12.11 -10.75
N LEU A 313 7.24 13.06 -10.56
CA LEU A 313 8.67 12.86 -10.80
C LEU A 313 9.26 11.81 -9.85
N LEU A 314 8.91 11.87 -8.56
CA LEU A 314 9.32 10.84 -7.58
C LEU A 314 8.74 9.47 -7.95
N GLY A 315 7.48 9.42 -8.41
CA GLY A 315 6.86 8.21 -8.92
C GLY A 315 7.58 7.62 -10.13
N LEU A 316 7.98 8.47 -11.09
CA LEU A 316 8.80 8.06 -12.24
C LEU A 316 10.14 7.48 -11.81
N LEU A 317 10.82 8.14 -10.86
CA LEU A 317 12.10 7.66 -10.34
C LEU A 317 11.95 6.30 -9.66
N LYS A 318 10.89 6.08 -8.87
CA LYS A 318 10.59 4.76 -8.29
C LYS A 318 10.35 3.70 -9.36
N ALA A 319 9.64 4.04 -10.43
CA ALA A 319 9.42 3.11 -11.54
C ALA A 319 10.73 2.75 -12.26
N LEU A 320 11.63 3.73 -12.42
CA LEU A 320 12.98 3.50 -12.96
C LEU A 320 13.83 2.66 -12.00
N ASP A 321 13.78 2.91 -10.69
CA ASP A 321 14.46 2.11 -9.68
C ASP A 321 14.03 0.64 -9.75
N ILE A 322 12.72 0.38 -9.79
CA ILE A 322 12.17 -0.96 -9.95
C ILE A 322 12.69 -1.61 -11.25
N GLY A 323 12.66 -0.87 -12.36
CA GLY A 323 13.13 -1.38 -13.65
C GLY A 323 14.62 -1.70 -13.65
N PHE A 324 15.45 -0.83 -13.08
CA PHE A 324 16.89 -1.01 -12.98
C PHE A 324 17.26 -2.11 -11.99
N GLU A 325 16.54 -2.25 -10.88
CA GLU A 325 16.78 -3.33 -9.91
C GLU A 325 16.48 -4.69 -10.55
N VAL A 326 15.36 -4.79 -11.29
CA VAL A 326 14.97 -6.02 -11.99
C VAL A 326 15.92 -6.35 -13.14
N ALA A 327 16.38 -5.35 -13.91
CA ALA A 327 17.19 -5.59 -15.10
C ALA A 327 18.70 -5.64 -14.83
N LEU A 328 19.19 -4.82 -13.90
CA LEU A 328 20.62 -4.55 -13.65
C LEU A 328 21.05 -4.79 -12.19
N GLY A 329 20.13 -5.17 -11.29
CA GLY A 329 20.43 -5.47 -9.89
C GLY A 329 20.94 -4.26 -9.08
N ARG A 330 20.55 -3.04 -9.47
CA ARG A 330 20.88 -1.80 -8.77
C ARG A 330 19.82 -0.72 -9.00
N SER A 331 19.72 0.28 -8.12
CA SER A 331 18.88 1.46 -8.33
C SER A 331 19.34 2.31 -9.52
N PHE A 332 18.42 3.13 -10.05
CA PHE A 332 18.71 4.11 -11.07
C PHE A 332 19.46 5.33 -10.49
N ASP A 333 20.55 5.74 -11.14
CA ASP A 333 21.30 6.95 -10.82
C ASP A 333 21.03 8.04 -11.88
N PRO A 334 20.29 9.11 -11.55
CA PRO A 334 19.93 10.15 -12.52
C PRO A 334 21.12 10.87 -13.17
N VAL A 335 22.30 10.84 -12.56
CA VAL A 335 23.52 11.52 -13.03
C VAL A 335 24.38 10.57 -13.86
N ALA A 336 24.63 9.35 -13.38
CA ALA A 336 25.46 8.37 -14.08
C ALA A 336 24.73 7.72 -15.26
N ASP A 337 23.44 7.41 -15.10
CA ASP A 337 22.66 6.65 -16.08
C ASP A 337 22.01 7.52 -17.15
N TRP A 338 22.15 8.86 -17.07
CA TRP A 338 21.61 9.76 -18.08
C TRP A 338 22.12 9.43 -19.50
N VAL A 339 23.36 8.93 -19.60
CA VAL A 339 23.96 8.47 -20.87
C VAL A 339 23.15 7.33 -21.52
N LEU A 340 22.49 6.49 -20.72
CA LEU A 340 21.68 5.38 -21.24
C LEU A 340 20.46 5.87 -22.04
N LEU A 341 20.00 7.11 -21.85
CA LEU A 341 18.96 7.70 -22.71
C LEU A 341 19.45 7.90 -24.14
N GLY A 342 20.74 8.22 -24.32
CA GLY A 342 21.38 8.27 -25.64
C GLY A 342 21.38 6.89 -26.30
N ASN A 343 21.84 5.87 -25.56
CA ASN A 343 21.85 4.49 -26.05
C ASN A 343 20.43 3.98 -26.40
N ALA A 344 19.44 4.32 -25.57
CA ALA A 344 18.04 3.98 -25.83
C ALA A 344 17.52 4.68 -27.10
N ARG A 345 17.89 5.95 -27.31
CA ARG A 345 17.56 6.68 -28.56
C ARG A 345 18.20 6.00 -29.77
N ASP A 346 19.48 5.67 -29.71
CA ASP A 346 20.20 5.05 -30.83
C ASP A 346 19.61 3.67 -31.16
N PHE A 347 19.27 2.89 -30.15
CA PHE A 347 18.56 1.63 -30.30
C PHE A 347 17.19 1.80 -30.98
N LEU A 348 16.40 2.79 -30.54
CA LEU A 348 15.10 3.08 -31.13
C LEU A 348 15.22 3.61 -32.57
N GLN A 349 16.27 4.37 -32.89
CA GLN A 349 16.54 4.79 -34.26
C GLN A 349 16.93 3.62 -35.15
N GLY A 350 17.72 2.68 -34.65
CA GLY A 350 18.05 1.42 -35.33
C GLY A 350 16.82 0.55 -35.61
N ALA A 351 15.78 0.64 -34.77
CA ALA A 351 14.49 -0.04 -34.94
C ALA A 351 13.54 0.66 -35.94
N GLY A 352 13.99 1.71 -36.64
CA GLY A 352 13.22 2.40 -37.69
C GLY A 352 11.95 3.10 -37.17
N GLY A 353 10.88 3.09 -37.99
CA GLY A 353 9.63 3.82 -37.70
C GLY A 353 8.95 3.39 -36.39
N SER A 354 9.04 2.12 -36.02
CA SER A 354 8.51 1.58 -34.76
C SER A 354 9.20 2.16 -33.52
N GLY A 355 10.52 2.36 -33.56
CA GLY A 355 11.23 2.89 -32.40
C GLY A 355 10.91 4.36 -32.13
N THR A 356 10.69 5.15 -33.19
CA THR A 356 10.22 6.53 -33.05
C THR A 356 8.80 6.59 -32.44
N LEU A 357 7.90 5.70 -32.86
CA LEU A 357 6.56 5.60 -32.28
C LEU A 357 6.61 5.26 -30.78
N VAL A 358 7.44 4.28 -30.39
CA VAL A 358 7.63 3.89 -28.98
C VAL A 358 8.17 5.06 -28.16
N ALA A 359 9.18 5.78 -28.66
CA ALA A 359 9.74 6.96 -27.98
C ALA A 359 8.68 8.04 -27.73
N VAL A 360 7.87 8.36 -28.76
CA VAL A 360 6.80 9.36 -28.67
C VAL A 360 5.73 8.92 -27.69
N LEU A 361 5.27 7.66 -27.75
CA LEU A 361 4.28 7.13 -26.81
C LEU A 361 4.78 7.13 -25.37
N ALA A 362 6.05 6.77 -25.14
CA ALA A 362 6.67 6.82 -23.81
C ALA A 362 6.75 8.27 -23.30
N ALA A 363 7.19 9.22 -24.12
CA ALA A 363 7.25 10.64 -23.75
C ALA A 363 5.85 11.21 -23.44
N LEU A 364 4.84 10.86 -24.25
CA LEU A 364 3.45 11.25 -24.02
C LEU A 364 2.87 10.62 -22.75
N ALA A 365 3.21 9.36 -22.44
CA ALA A 365 2.80 8.71 -21.21
C ALA A 365 3.40 9.40 -19.98
N VAL A 366 4.69 9.75 -20.02
CA VAL A 366 5.37 10.50 -18.95
C VAL A 366 4.74 11.88 -18.77
N LEU A 367 4.57 12.63 -19.84
CA LEU A 367 3.93 13.95 -19.79
C LEU A 367 2.48 13.85 -19.28
N GLY A 368 1.74 12.86 -19.77
CA GLY A 368 0.38 12.56 -19.34
C GLY A 368 0.29 12.26 -17.85
N LEU A 369 1.22 11.46 -17.30
CA LEU A 369 1.30 11.16 -15.88
C LEU A 369 1.59 12.42 -15.04
N VAL A 370 2.53 13.26 -15.47
CA VAL A 370 2.86 14.52 -14.78
C VAL A 370 1.66 15.47 -14.78
N VAL A 371 1.04 15.69 -15.93
CA VAL A 371 -0.13 16.59 -16.07
C VAL A 371 -1.33 16.04 -15.30
N ALA A 372 -1.59 14.74 -15.37
CA ALA A 372 -2.69 14.09 -14.65
C ALA A 372 -2.51 14.19 -13.14
N THR A 373 -1.28 13.98 -12.63
CA THR A 373 -0.98 14.07 -11.20
C THR A 373 -1.06 15.51 -10.70
N ALA A 374 -0.51 16.47 -11.44
CA ALA A 374 -0.66 17.90 -11.13
C ALA A 374 -2.14 18.32 -11.11
N GLY A 375 -2.91 17.91 -12.12
CA GLY A 375 -4.36 18.14 -12.19
C GLY A 375 -5.13 17.47 -11.04
N ALA A 376 -4.75 16.26 -10.65
CA ALA A 376 -5.31 15.52 -9.53
C ALA A 376 -5.10 16.26 -8.20
N VAL A 377 -3.86 16.69 -7.91
CA VAL A 377 -3.56 17.44 -6.68
C VAL A 377 -4.26 18.80 -6.66
N VAL A 378 -4.34 19.50 -7.79
CA VAL A 378 -5.12 20.75 -7.91
C VAL A 378 -6.61 20.51 -7.63
N ARG A 379 -7.20 19.44 -8.18
CA ARG A 379 -8.59 19.07 -7.94
C ARG A 379 -8.83 18.76 -6.46
N LEU A 380 -7.99 17.95 -5.85
CA LEU A 380 -8.08 17.56 -4.43
C LEU A 380 -7.89 18.79 -3.52
N GLY A 381 -6.93 19.66 -3.81
CA GLY A 381 -6.72 20.92 -3.08
C GLY A 381 -7.91 21.88 -3.17
N ARG A 382 -8.59 21.94 -4.33
CA ARG A 382 -9.84 22.70 -4.50
C ARG A 382 -10.95 22.15 -3.61
N LEU A 383 -11.12 20.84 -3.59
CA LEU A 383 -12.13 20.15 -2.77
C LEU A 383 -11.83 20.29 -1.26
N ALA A 384 -10.56 20.18 -0.88
CA ALA A 384 -10.08 20.32 0.48
C ALA A 384 -10.42 21.69 1.07
N ALA A 385 -10.14 22.80 0.37
CA ALA A 385 -10.52 24.10 0.92
C ALA A 385 -12.03 24.39 0.85
N ARG A 386 -12.78 23.76 -0.08
CA ARG A 386 -14.26 23.82 -0.06
C ARG A 386 -14.84 23.21 1.23
N HIS A 387 -14.20 22.16 1.74
CA HIS A 387 -14.60 21.46 2.97
C HIS A 387 -13.57 21.65 4.11
N ARG A 388 -12.95 22.84 4.19
CA ARG A 388 -11.77 23.12 5.03
C ARG A 388 -11.87 22.60 6.45
N ARG A 389 -12.99 22.84 7.15
CA ARG A 389 -13.18 22.39 8.54
C ARG A 389 -13.11 20.87 8.67
N THR A 390 -13.78 20.16 7.77
CA THR A 390 -13.79 18.69 7.76
C THR A 390 -12.43 18.16 7.36
N THR A 391 -11.79 18.73 6.33
CA THR A 391 -10.46 18.32 5.89
C THR A 391 -9.42 18.48 7.00
N LEU A 392 -9.39 19.62 7.68
CA LEU A 392 -8.44 19.85 8.78
C LEU A 392 -8.70 18.93 9.97
N ALA A 393 -9.97 18.69 10.34
CA ALA A 393 -10.31 17.74 11.40
C ALA A 393 -9.87 16.31 11.04
N CYS A 394 -10.16 15.86 9.82
CA CYS A 394 -9.72 14.54 9.35
C CYS A 394 -8.20 14.44 9.28
N ALA A 395 -7.51 15.45 8.77
CA ALA A 395 -6.05 15.46 8.70
C ALA A 395 -5.41 15.46 10.10
N ALA A 396 -5.98 16.17 11.08
CA ALA A 396 -5.52 16.14 12.46
C ALA A 396 -5.70 14.75 13.10
N VAL A 397 -6.86 14.11 12.88
CA VAL A 397 -7.11 12.74 13.37
C VAL A 397 -6.16 11.75 12.71
N LEU A 398 -5.99 11.81 11.39
CA LEU A 398 -5.08 10.93 10.65
C LEU A 398 -3.62 11.16 11.05
N GLY A 399 -3.20 12.41 11.24
CA GLY A 399 -1.85 12.75 11.72
C GLY A 399 -1.62 12.29 13.16
N ALA A 400 -2.60 12.44 14.05
CA ALA A 400 -2.51 11.92 15.42
C ALA A 400 -2.47 10.38 15.45
N ALA A 401 -3.31 9.72 14.65
CA ALA A 401 -3.30 8.27 14.51
C ALA A 401 -1.95 7.79 13.96
N TRP A 402 -1.39 8.49 12.97
CA TRP A 402 -0.06 8.21 12.43
C TRP A 402 1.01 8.32 13.52
N LEU A 403 1.01 9.39 14.34
CA LEU A 403 1.95 9.57 15.45
C LEU A 403 1.82 8.48 16.52
N VAL A 404 0.59 8.07 16.86
CA VAL A 404 0.34 6.99 17.83
C VAL A 404 0.84 5.66 17.29
N VAL A 405 0.56 5.35 16.03
CA VAL A 405 1.03 4.10 15.39
C VAL A 405 2.55 4.09 15.25
N TRP A 406 3.15 5.23 14.92
CA TRP A 406 4.60 5.40 14.83
C TRP A 406 5.30 5.24 16.19
N ALA A 407 4.71 5.79 17.26
CA ALA A 407 5.26 5.72 18.61
C ALA A 407 4.99 4.39 19.34
N ALA A 408 4.06 3.57 18.85
CA ALA A 408 3.70 2.30 19.49
C ALA A 408 4.80 1.23 19.28
N PRO A 409 5.32 0.60 20.35
CA PRO A 409 6.18 -0.58 20.22
C PRO A 409 5.39 -1.69 19.54
N GLY A 410 5.72 -2.00 18.28
CA GLY A 410 4.99 -2.98 17.47
C GLY A 410 3.84 -2.40 16.65
N GLY A 411 3.90 -1.14 16.21
CA GLY A 411 3.01 -0.50 15.20
C GLY A 411 3.08 -1.15 13.80
N ARG A 412 2.93 -2.48 13.75
CA ARG A 412 3.03 -3.36 12.60
C ARG A 412 1.77 -4.23 12.63
N LEU A 413 0.78 -3.91 11.80
CA LEU A 413 -0.38 -4.80 11.57
C LEU A 413 0.07 -6.08 10.82
N VAL A 414 1.22 -6.02 10.13
CA VAL A 414 1.84 -7.12 9.40
C VAL A 414 3.35 -7.12 9.70
N PRO A 415 4.00 -8.29 9.92
CA PRO A 415 5.45 -8.37 10.09
C PRO A 415 6.19 -7.72 8.91
N GLY A 416 7.17 -6.87 9.20
CA GLY A 416 8.07 -6.27 8.19
C GLY A 416 7.62 -4.96 7.54
N VAL A 417 6.36 -4.51 7.70
CA VAL A 417 5.88 -3.27 7.05
C VAL A 417 5.36 -2.24 8.06
N PRO A 418 6.06 -1.10 8.26
CA PRO A 418 5.54 -0.02 9.09
C PRO A 418 4.34 0.66 8.42
N ILE A 419 3.23 0.82 9.15
CA ILE A 419 2.00 1.49 8.66
C ILE A 419 2.22 3.00 8.51
N ALA A 420 3.07 3.56 9.38
CA ALA A 420 3.48 4.95 9.38
C ALA A 420 4.75 5.10 8.53
N ALA A 421 4.59 5.54 7.28
CA ALA A 421 5.69 5.74 6.35
C ALA A 421 5.88 7.24 6.04
N ALA A 422 7.14 7.65 5.92
CA ALA A 422 7.59 8.99 5.49
C ALA A 422 8.60 8.85 4.34
N ASP A 423 8.31 7.90 3.45
CA ASP A 423 9.22 7.40 2.42
C ASP A 423 9.55 8.48 1.37
N GLY A 424 8.65 9.44 1.12
CA GLY A 424 8.88 10.49 0.13
C GLY A 424 9.91 11.52 0.60
N VAL A 425 9.90 11.86 1.89
CA VAL A 425 10.90 12.77 2.49
C VAL A 425 12.26 12.09 2.60
N ALA A 426 12.28 10.84 3.04
CA ALA A 426 13.50 10.04 3.08
C ALA A 426 14.13 9.92 1.68
N GLN A 427 13.32 9.58 0.67
CA GLN A 427 13.79 9.46 -0.71
C GLN A 427 14.34 10.79 -1.24
N LEU A 428 13.65 11.91 -1.03
CA LEU A 428 14.15 13.21 -1.51
C LEU A 428 15.49 13.59 -0.85
N ARG A 429 15.64 13.31 0.45
CA ARG A 429 16.89 13.52 1.17
C ARG A 429 18.01 12.63 0.63
N ASP A 430 17.73 11.34 0.46
CA ASP A 430 18.71 10.36 0.01
C ASP A 430 19.13 10.65 -1.44
N ARG A 431 18.23 11.16 -2.28
CA ARG A 431 18.57 11.66 -3.63
C ARG A 431 19.38 12.95 -3.59
N ALA A 432 19.06 13.88 -2.69
CA ALA A 432 19.83 15.11 -2.54
C ALA A 432 21.28 14.84 -2.10
N SER A 433 21.53 13.78 -1.32
CA SER A 433 22.89 13.36 -0.95
C SER A 433 23.62 12.58 -2.05
N GLN A 434 22.90 11.96 -2.99
CA GLN A 434 23.51 11.22 -4.11
C GLN A 434 24.20 12.14 -5.13
N ILE A 435 23.66 13.33 -5.41
CA ILE A 435 24.22 14.23 -6.43
C ILE A 435 25.67 14.65 -6.10
N PRO A 436 26.00 15.14 -4.88
CA PRO A 436 27.39 15.42 -4.51
C PRO A 436 28.28 14.18 -4.55
N SER A 437 27.76 13.02 -4.15
CA SER A 437 28.54 11.77 -4.13
C SER A 437 28.91 11.30 -5.53
N ALA A 438 28.02 11.41 -6.52
CA ALA A 438 28.30 11.05 -7.91
C ALA A 438 29.34 11.98 -8.54
N VAL A 439 29.32 13.28 -8.20
CA VAL A 439 30.34 14.24 -8.64
C VAL A 439 31.69 13.93 -7.98
N HIS A 440 31.69 13.63 -6.68
CA HIS A 440 32.90 13.24 -5.96
C HIS A 440 33.48 11.93 -6.52
N ASP A 441 32.64 10.94 -6.81
CA ASP A 441 33.06 9.66 -7.40
C ASP A 441 33.76 9.84 -8.74
N ARG A 442 33.23 10.72 -9.61
CA ARG A 442 33.90 11.09 -10.87
C ARG A 442 35.27 11.70 -10.66
N TYR A 443 35.43 12.54 -9.63
CA TYR A 443 36.73 13.14 -9.30
C TYR A 443 37.72 12.10 -8.77
N VAL A 444 37.27 11.25 -7.83
CA VAL A 444 38.07 10.16 -7.26
C VAL A 444 38.53 9.21 -8.37
N PHE A 445 37.61 8.75 -9.22
CA PHE A 445 37.94 7.85 -10.33
C PHE A 445 38.92 8.49 -11.33
N SER A 446 38.79 9.79 -11.63
CA SER A 446 39.77 10.48 -12.49
C SER A 446 41.18 10.50 -11.89
N THR A 447 41.27 10.58 -10.55
CA THR A 447 42.54 10.51 -9.82
C THR A 447 43.10 9.10 -9.82
N GLU A 448 42.27 8.08 -9.58
CA GLU A 448 42.64 6.67 -9.66
C GLU A 448 43.10 6.28 -11.07
N ALA A 449 42.42 6.78 -12.11
CA ALA A 449 42.77 6.53 -13.49
C ALA A 449 44.12 7.14 -13.87
N ALA A 450 44.44 8.33 -13.34
CA ALA A 450 45.72 8.99 -13.52
C ALA A 450 46.87 8.32 -12.72
N GLN A 451 46.55 7.63 -11.63
CA GLN A 451 47.51 6.81 -10.89
C GLN A 451 47.71 5.47 -11.60
N ASP A 452 48.72 5.43 -12.46
CA ASP A 452 49.11 4.26 -13.22
C ASP A 452 50.59 3.93 -12.96
N ASP A 453 50.82 2.96 -12.09
CA ASP A 453 52.16 2.47 -11.71
C ASP A 453 52.95 1.93 -12.92
N TRP A 454 52.28 1.61 -14.02
CA TRP A 454 52.88 1.01 -15.21
C TRP A 454 53.08 2.01 -16.35
N ALA A 455 52.50 3.22 -16.28
CA ALA A 455 52.56 4.20 -17.35
C ALA A 455 54.01 4.62 -17.73
N GLY A 456 54.92 4.62 -16.76
CA GLY A 456 56.33 4.96 -16.96
C GLY A 456 57.25 3.78 -17.24
N VAL A 457 56.72 2.54 -17.28
CA VAL A 457 57.54 1.34 -17.48
C VAL A 457 57.93 1.23 -18.95
N PRO A 458 59.24 1.13 -19.29
CA PRO A 458 59.68 0.96 -20.67
C PRO A 458 59.05 -0.26 -21.33
N ALA A 459 58.72 -0.13 -22.62
CA ALA A 459 58.01 -1.14 -23.40
C ALA A 459 58.67 -2.52 -23.35
N ASP A 460 60.00 -2.58 -23.39
CA ASP A 460 60.75 -3.84 -23.29
C ASP A 460 60.52 -4.53 -21.94
N ARG A 461 60.30 -3.81 -20.84
CA ARG A 461 60.09 -4.39 -19.51
C ARG A 461 58.64 -4.78 -19.23
N LEU A 462 57.68 -4.33 -20.05
CA LEU A 462 56.30 -4.77 -19.95
C LEU A 462 56.19 -6.26 -20.29
N LEU A 463 55.43 -7.01 -19.49
CA LEU A 463 55.10 -8.42 -19.73
C LEU A 463 56.33 -9.33 -19.98
N ALA A 464 57.50 -8.99 -19.43
CA ALA A 464 58.78 -9.64 -19.76
C ALA A 464 58.78 -11.18 -19.59
N GLY A 465 58.01 -11.72 -18.64
CA GLY A 465 57.86 -13.17 -18.42
C GLY A 465 57.04 -13.91 -19.49
N LEU A 466 56.35 -13.17 -20.35
CA LEU A 466 55.49 -13.67 -21.44
C LEU A 466 56.13 -13.49 -22.82
N ARG A 467 57.35 -12.95 -22.92
CA ARG A 467 58.02 -12.73 -24.21
C ARG A 467 58.10 -14.00 -25.04
N GLY A 468 57.76 -13.87 -26.33
CA GLY A 468 57.77 -14.97 -27.29
C GLY A 468 56.67 -16.02 -27.07
N LYS A 469 55.65 -15.71 -26.26
CA LYS A 469 54.50 -16.60 -26.02
C LYS A 469 53.23 -15.94 -26.51
N ASP A 470 52.39 -16.71 -27.21
CA ASP A 470 51.04 -16.29 -27.53
C ASP A 470 50.14 -16.39 -26.28
N VAL A 471 49.43 -15.31 -25.97
CA VAL A 471 48.49 -15.26 -24.83
C VAL A 471 47.08 -15.07 -25.35
N VAL A 472 46.19 -16.00 -25.02
CA VAL A 472 44.80 -15.98 -25.45
C VAL A 472 43.90 -15.60 -24.27
N PHE A 473 43.14 -14.52 -24.43
CA PHE A 473 42.05 -14.16 -23.53
C PHE A 473 40.73 -14.63 -24.14
N ALA A 474 40.12 -15.66 -23.55
CA ALA A 474 38.81 -16.14 -23.93
C ALA A 474 37.76 -15.71 -22.89
N VAL A 475 36.76 -14.97 -23.35
CA VAL A 475 35.61 -14.58 -22.53
C VAL A 475 34.46 -15.54 -22.80
N VAL A 476 33.90 -16.12 -21.74
CA VAL A 476 32.67 -16.90 -21.82
C VAL A 476 31.55 -16.06 -21.22
N GLU A 477 30.66 -15.57 -22.08
CA GLU A 477 29.57 -14.65 -21.70
C GLU A 477 28.52 -15.34 -20.82
N SER A 478 28.00 -14.60 -19.84
CA SER A 478 26.88 -15.01 -18.96
C SER A 478 27.13 -16.19 -18.00
N TYR A 479 28.39 -16.51 -17.67
CA TYR A 479 28.72 -17.49 -16.63
C TYR A 479 29.33 -16.84 -15.39
N GLY A 480 28.99 -17.38 -14.22
CA GLY A 480 29.52 -16.94 -12.93
C GLY A 480 29.54 -18.08 -11.92
N ARG A 481 29.82 -17.74 -10.65
CA ARG A 481 29.88 -18.69 -9.54
C ARG A 481 28.63 -19.57 -9.43
N SER A 482 27.46 -19.02 -9.75
CA SER A 482 26.19 -19.75 -9.79
C SER A 482 26.20 -20.96 -10.72
N ALA A 483 26.88 -20.91 -11.87
CA ALA A 483 26.92 -22.04 -12.79
C ALA A 483 27.63 -23.28 -12.21
N ILE A 484 28.46 -23.09 -11.18
CA ILE A 484 29.27 -24.13 -10.56
C ILE A 484 28.70 -24.53 -9.19
N GLU A 485 28.05 -23.61 -8.47
CA GLU A 485 27.56 -23.86 -7.11
C GLU A 485 26.04 -24.03 -7.00
N ASP A 486 25.26 -23.55 -7.97
CA ASP A 486 23.79 -23.70 -7.93
C ASP A 486 23.41 -25.18 -8.09
N PRO A 487 22.65 -25.78 -7.15
CA PRO A 487 22.27 -27.19 -7.20
C PRO A 487 21.53 -27.60 -8.48
N ALA A 488 20.85 -26.68 -9.16
CA ALA A 488 20.16 -26.95 -10.41
C ALA A 488 21.09 -26.95 -11.63
N MET A 489 22.21 -26.21 -11.58
CA MET A 489 23.12 -26.04 -12.72
C MET A 489 24.41 -26.87 -12.59
N ALA A 490 24.97 -26.93 -11.37
CA ALA A 490 26.24 -27.57 -11.06
C ALA A 490 26.36 -29.03 -11.58
N PRO A 491 25.32 -29.89 -11.50
CA PRO A 491 25.42 -31.27 -11.99
C PRO A 491 25.69 -31.37 -13.49
N SER A 492 25.31 -30.35 -14.28
CA SER A 492 25.52 -30.33 -15.73
C SER A 492 26.88 -29.73 -16.11
N VAL A 493 27.38 -28.77 -15.32
CA VAL A 493 28.61 -28.01 -15.63
C VAL A 493 29.85 -28.68 -15.06
N GLY A 494 29.78 -29.19 -13.83
CA GLY A 494 30.91 -29.80 -13.12
C GLY A 494 31.64 -30.90 -13.90
N PRO A 495 30.92 -31.89 -14.47
CA PRO A 495 31.56 -32.96 -15.26
C PRO A 495 32.31 -32.44 -16.50
N VAL A 496 31.77 -31.41 -17.17
CA VAL A 496 32.39 -30.81 -18.36
C VAL A 496 33.71 -30.13 -18.01
N LEU A 497 33.73 -29.38 -16.90
CA LEU A 497 34.96 -28.73 -16.42
C LEU A 497 36.01 -29.76 -15.99
N ALA A 498 35.60 -30.81 -15.25
CA ALA A 498 36.51 -31.88 -14.82
C ALA A 498 37.11 -32.65 -16.02
N GLU A 499 36.32 -32.90 -17.07
CA GLU A 499 36.82 -33.48 -18.31
C GLU A 499 37.85 -32.57 -18.99
N GLY A 500 37.53 -31.27 -19.09
CA GLY A 500 38.43 -30.27 -19.65
C GLY A 500 39.77 -30.20 -18.93
N ASP A 501 39.75 -30.19 -17.60
CA ASP A 501 40.97 -30.17 -16.78
C ASP A 501 41.83 -31.43 -17.01
N ARG A 502 41.23 -32.63 -17.11
CA ARG A 502 41.98 -33.85 -17.44
C ARG A 502 42.63 -33.76 -18.82
N ARG A 503 41.87 -33.32 -19.84
CA ARG A 503 42.39 -33.18 -21.20
C ARG A 503 43.53 -32.18 -21.30
N LEU A 504 43.46 -31.09 -20.55
CA LEU A 504 44.55 -30.11 -20.45
C LEU A 504 45.77 -30.71 -19.76
N ALA A 505 45.59 -31.42 -18.65
CA ALA A 505 46.67 -32.10 -17.93
C ALA A 505 47.37 -33.16 -18.79
N ASP A 506 46.62 -33.98 -19.52
CA ASP A 506 47.16 -35.00 -20.44
C ASP A 506 47.97 -34.37 -21.58
N ALA A 507 47.62 -33.15 -22.00
CA ALA A 507 48.36 -32.37 -22.97
C ALA A 507 49.54 -31.58 -22.36
N GLY A 508 49.82 -31.75 -21.06
CA GLY A 508 50.93 -31.10 -20.35
C GLY A 508 50.63 -29.67 -19.86
N PHE A 509 49.38 -29.22 -19.92
CA PHE A 509 48.97 -27.92 -19.38
C PHE A 509 48.54 -28.03 -17.91
N ALA A 510 48.76 -26.96 -17.14
CA ALA A 510 48.24 -26.83 -15.78
C ALA A 510 47.21 -25.70 -15.72
N SER A 511 46.04 -25.95 -15.15
CA SER A 511 45.01 -24.94 -14.92
C SER A 511 45.12 -24.34 -13.52
N ARG A 512 44.75 -23.06 -13.41
CA ARG A 512 44.55 -22.33 -12.16
C ARG A 512 43.29 -21.50 -12.30
N SER A 513 42.44 -21.53 -11.27
CA SER A 513 41.17 -20.82 -11.25
C SER A 513 41.00 -20.04 -9.96
N GLY A 514 40.12 -19.04 -10.00
CA GLY A 514 39.76 -18.20 -8.87
C GLY A 514 38.51 -17.41 -9.19
N PHE A 515 37.89 -16.83 -8.16
CA PHE A 515 36.72 -15.96 -8.33
C PHE A 515 37.13 -14.50 -8.36
N LEU A 516 36.55 -13.77 -9.31
CA LEU A 516 36.58 -12.31 -9.36
C LEU A 516 35.14 -11.81 -9.28
N THR A 517 34.92 -10.78 -8.46
CA THR A 517 33.62 -10.14 -8.35
C THR A 517 33.41 -9.23 -9.56
N SER A 518 32.41 -9.56 -10.39
CA SER A 518 32.00 -8.69 -11.50
C SER A 518 31.64 -7.29 -10.97
N PRO A 519 32.05 -6.21 -11.66
CA PRO A 519 31.66 -4.87 -11.28
C PRO A 519 30.17 -4.58 -11.57
N VAL A 520 29.52 -5.43 -12.38
CA VAL A 520 28.15 -5.26 -12.86
C VAL A 520 27.36 -6.57 -12.82
N THR A 521 26.03 -6.45 -12.77
CA THR A 521 25.06 -7.55 -12.80
C THR A 521 24.05 -7.25 -13.90
N GLY A 522 23.66 -8.26 -14.70
CA GLY A 522 22.65 -8.10 -15.75
C GLY A 522 23.08 -7.17 -16.89
N GLY A 523 23.47 -7.74 -18.04
CA GLY A 523 24.00 -6.96 -19.17
C GLY A 523 25.32 -6.24 -18.84
N GLY A 524 25.79 -5.38 -19.75
CA GLY A 524 26.95 -4.53 -19.47
C GLY A 524 28.33 -5.21 -19.58
N SER A 525 28.49 -6.32 -20.33
CA SER A 525 29.75 -7.11 -20.32
C SER A 525 30.99 -6.30 -20.69
N TRP A 526 30.86 -5.25 -21.51
CA TRP A 526 31.96 -4.33 -21.82
C TRP A 526 32.55 -3.64 -20.58
N LEU A 527 31.77 -3.44 -19.51
CA LEU A 527 32.22 -2.86 -18.24
C LEU A 527 33.09 -3.86 -17.45
N ALA A 528 32.73 -5.14 -17.49
CA ALA A 528 33.53 -6.21 -16.91
C ALA A 528 34.85 -6.40 -17.68
N HIS A 529 34.82 -6.33 -19.03
CA HIS A 529 36.02 -6.40 -19.87
C HIS A 529 36.94 -5.21 -19.62
N ALA A 530 36.38 -3.99 -19.59
CA ALA A 530 37.14 -2.78 -19.27
C ALA A 530 37.80 -2.86 -17.89
N THR A 531 37.11 -3.46 -16.92
CA THR A 531 37.68 -3.68 -15.57
C THR A 531 38.90 -4.59 -15.61
N LEU A 532 38.81 -5.72 -16.32
CA LEU A 532 39.93 -6.63 -16.49
C LEU A 532 41.10 -5.96 -17.22
N PHE A 533 40.82 -5.24 -18.31
CA PHE A 533 41.87 -4.66 -19.15
C PHE A 533 42.53 -3.41 -18.56
N ALA A 534 41.83 -2.62 -17.75
CA ALA A 534 42.39 -1.43 -17.12
C ALA A 534 42.89 -1.65 -15.69
N GLY A 535 42.53 -2.77 -15.05
CA GLY A 535 42.82 -3.02 -13.64
C GLY A 535 42.09 -2.06 -12.69
N LEU A 536 41.01 -1.42 -13.15
CA LEU A 536 40.17 -0.51 -12.35
C LEU A 536 38.74 -1.02 -12.32
N ARG A 537 38.03 -0.86 -11.21
CA ARG A 537 36.63 -1.28 -11.12
C ARG A 537 35.73 -0.32 -11.91
N ILE A 538 35.23 -0.77 -13.06
CA ILE A 538 34.32 -0.03 -13.94
C ILE A 538 32.89 -0.54 -13.72
N GLY A 539 32.15 0.08 -12.80
CA GLY A 539 30.79 -0.33 -12.41
C GLY A 539 29.66 0.32 -13.19
N ASP A 540 29.94 1.37 -13.97
CA ASP A 540 28.94 2.15 -14.67
C ASP A 540 29.48 2.73 -15.98
N GLN A 541 28.56 3.25 -16.79
CA GLN A 541 28.87 3.80 -18.09
C GLN A 541 29.69 5.10 -18.02
N ALA A 542 29.57 5.88 -16.95
CA ALA A 542 30.30 7.14 -16.81
C ALA A 542 31.80 6.88 -16.59
N ARG A 543 32.15 5.94 -15.71
CA ARG A 543 33.54 5.49 -15.50
C ARG A 543 34.15 4.89 -16.76
N HIS A 544 33.37 4.12 -17.52
CA HIS A 544 33.83 3.57 -18.80
C HIS A 544 34.20 4.67 -19.80
N GLN A 545 33.36 5.70 -19.94
CA GLN A 545 33.67 6.83 -20.82
C GLN A 545 34.90 7.61 -20.37
N GLN A 546 35.06 7.81 -19.05
CA GLN A 546 36.26 8.44 -18.49
C GLN A 546 37.52 7.62 -18.76
N LEU A 547 37.45 6.30 -18.60
CA LEU A 547 38.56 5.40 -18.91
C LEU A 547 38.96 5.48 -20.40
N VAL A 548 37.98 5.41 -21.31
CA VAL A 548 38.23 5.46 -22.77
C VAL A 548 38.85 6.79 -23.19
N GLY A 549 38.51 7.89 -22.52
CA GLY A 549 39.11 9.19 -22.73
C GLY A 549 40.43 9.44 -21.99
N SER A 550 40.95 8.45 -21.25
CA SER A 550 42.18 8.60 -20.45
C SER A 550 43.41 8.00 -21.12
N ASP A 551 44.59 8.41 -20.64
CA ASP A 551 45.87 7.87 -21.10
C ASP A 551 46.30 6.60 -20.37
N ARG A 552 45.48 6.08 -19.45
CA ARG A 552 45.80 4.88 -18.64
C ARG A 552 46.25 3.71 -19.51
N LEU A 553 47.33 3.04 -19.11
CA LEU A 553 47.81 1.83 -19.75
C LEU A 553 46.79 0.70 -19.56
N THR A 554 46.33 0.15 -20.67
CA THR A 554 45.47 -1.04 -20.67
C THR A 554 46.27 -2.27 -21.08
N LEU A 555 45.80 -3.45 -20.70
CA LEU A 555 46.43 -4.73 -21.05
C LEU A 555 46.63 -4.88 -22.56
N THR A 556 45.63 -4.49 -23.36
CA THR A 556 45.74 -4.49 -24.83
C THR A 556 46.84 -3.58 -25.35
N ARG A 557 47.04 -2.41 -24.70
CA ARG A 557 48.11 -1.48 -25.05
C ARG A 557 49.48 -2.03 -24.62
N ALA A 558 49.55 -2.62 -23.42
CA ALA A 558 50.77 -3.25 -22.92
C ALA A 558 51.26 -4.39 -23.84
N PHE A 559 50.37 -5.27 -24.32
CA PHE A 559 50.73 -6.30 -25.30
C PHE A 559 51.17 -5.70 -26.63
N ARG A 560 50.47 -4.69 -27.15
CA ARG A 560 50.87 -4.00 -28.39
C ARG A 560 52.27 -3.38 -28.28
N ASP A 561 52.55 -2.73 -27.15
CA ASP A 561 53.78 -1.97 -26.95
C ASP A 561 54.97 -2.90 -26.62
N ALA A 562 54.73 -4.06 -25.97
CA ALA A 562 55.76 -5.05 -25.64
C ALA A 562 56.23 -5.91 -26.84
N GLY A 563 55.52 -5.83 -27.98
CA GLY A 563 55.74 -6.69 -29.16
C GLY A 563 55.21 -8.09 -28.96
#